data_AF-A0A067TNB9-F1
#
_entry.id   AF-A0A067TNB9-F1
#
_cell.length_a   1.000
_cell.length_b   1.000
_cell.length_c   1.000
_cell.angle_alpha   90.00
_cell.angle_beta   90.00
_cell.angle_gamma   90.00
#
_symmetry.space_group_name_H-M   'P 1'
#
loop_
_entity.id
_entity.type
_entity.pdbx_description
1 polymer ?
#
loop_
_entity_poly.entity_id
_entity_poly.type
_entity_poly.pdbx_seq_one_letter_code
_entity_poly.pdbx_strand_id
1 'polypeptide(L)'
;MAIVAAAREVPEPHFLSHIAMGTLVDPRFRRSGAATMFLGHILQDHSTKGTRIWENASVGIINVLSGIYQSESEVRDAAILQEIHSSYRGILDVFWKNFSTLTQVGVTADSRRAIVAKLFHHFLCDPGMKQTMYDERTAKIVLQCWLGTAPDSPVRKNVAITVDLMFTPYDHLENSPPIGYLRLASNSYKITTFISQVNYALKHKKMVGETLLREVSTLRKFIALDEPFFPHIVEGGVHRQYAAAARRHLKNGDSDIITQELLEESGLFMQLLLDQASNTMALFTELLANTCLAEIGAVALKLANRSYSNAAVPWYIIFENIKHSMTCNDFDECKYHATPSFLEAARTSLERLAIPTVIALQEEVVVGGERKYLDQWTQVIRLLGITDKSIRERYRVDRKCCNLGCPARNSGSPSPKKSTCMECRSVFYCDYACQKSDWINHKAECEMLAQTQEEDPA
;
A
#
# COMPACT_ATOMS: atom_id res chain seq x y z
N MET A 1 -33.88 15.72 31.86
CA MET A 1 -34.61 16.97 31.53
C MET A 1 -33.69 18.09 31.04
N ALA A 2 -32.52 18.36 31.64
CA ALA A 2 -31.62 19.44 31.20
C ALA A 2 -31.05 19.26 29.77
N ILE A 3 -30.65 18.05 29.36
CA ILE A 3 -30.12 17.80 28.00
C ILE A 3 -31.19 17.99 26.92
N VAL A 4 -32.43 17.55 27.19
CA VAL A 4 -33.57 17.72 26.26
C VAL A 4 -33.96 19.20 26.12
N ALA A 5 -33.84 20.00 27.19
CA ALA A 5 -34.04 21.44 27.13
C ALA A 5 -32.92 22.12 26.31
N ALA A 6 -31.66 21.74 26.54
CA ALA A 6 -30.50 22.25 25.80
C ALA A 6 -30.57 21.96 24.29
N ALA A 7 -31.22 20.87 23.87
CA ALA A 7 -31.45 20.55 22.46
C ALA A 7 -32.29 21.58 21.69
N ARG A 8 -33.00 22.48 22.39
CA ARG A 8 -33.84 23.51 21.78
C ARG A 8 -33.15 24.87 21.67
N GLU A 9 -32.02 25.05 22.32
CA GLU A 9 -31.25 26.30 22.30
C GLU A 9 -30.06 26.17 21.34
N VAL A 10 -29.52 27.29 20.84
CA VAL A 10 -28.28 27.27 20.07
C VAL A 10 -27.14 27.05 21.07
N PRO A 11 -26.50 25.87 21.09
CA PRO A 11 -25.63 25.49 22.18
C PRO A 11 -24.26 26.14 22.00
N GLU A 12 -23.66 26.57 23.11
CA GLU A 12 -22.27 27.02 23.12
C GLU A 12 -21.34 25.85 22.73
N PRO A 13 -20.34 26.06 21.85
CA PRO A 13 -19.43 24.99 21.42
C PRO A 13 -18.78 24.22 22.58
N HIS A 14 -18.41 24.91 23.65
CA HIS A 14 -17.81 24.29 24.84
C HIS A 14 -18.77 23.34 25.56
N PHE A 15 -20.05 23.70 25.64
CA PHE A 15 -21.08 22.83 26.21
C PHE A 15 -21.23 21.55 25.38
N LEU A 16 -21.32 21.67 24.05
CA LEU A 16 -21.40 20.49 23.17
C LEU A 16 -20.19 19.56 23.33
N SER A 17 -18.98 20.13 23.37
CA SER A 17 -17.76 19.34 23.57
C SER A 17 -17.76 18.62 24.92
N HIS A 18 -18.22 19.26 26.00
CA HIS A 18 -18.32 18.64 27.31
C HIS A 18 -19.30 17.46 27.31
N ILE A 19 -20.50 17.65 26.75
CA ILE A 19 -21.49 16.57 26.63
C ILE A 19 -20.96 15.44 25.73
N ALA A 20 -20.27 15.76 24.64
CA ALA A 20 -19.70 14.76 23.73
C ALA A 20 -18.63 13.90 24.43
N MET A 21 -17.81 14.48 25.29
CA MET A 21 -16.85 13.69 26.09
C MET A 21 -17.58 12.82 27.12
N GLY A 22 -18.63 13.36 27.75
CA GLY A 22 -19.47 12.60 28.69
C GLY A 22 -20.15 11.39 28.06
N THR A 23 -20.61 11.49 26.80
CA THR A 23 -21.24 10.36 26.10
C THR A 23 -20.29 9.22 25.78
N LEU A 24 -18.98 9.43 25.75
CA LEU A 24 -18.02 8.33 25.58
C LEU A 24 -17.90 7.51 26.87
N VAL A 25 -17.79 8.19 28.01
CA VAL A 25 -17.42 7.58 29.30
C VAL A 25 -18.64 7.08 30.09
N ASP A 26 -19.73 7.85 30.13
CA ASP A 26 -20.86 7.56 31.00
C ASP A 26 -22.16 7.29 30.19
N PRO A 27 -22.68 6.05 30.21
CA PRO A 27 -23.90 5.67 29.51
C PRO A 27 -25.12 6.54 29.85
N ARG A 28 -25.15 7.15 31.03
CA ARG A 28 -26.26 8.03 31.46
C ARG A 28 -26.40 9.25 30.55
N PHE A 29 -25.32 9.80 30.02
CA PHE A 29 -25.41 10.91 29.06
C PHE A 29 -26.10 10.47 27.78
N ARG A 30 -25.70 9.31 27.23
CA ARG A 30 -26.30 8.72 26.02
C ARG A 30 -27.80 8.49 26.21
N ARG A 31 -28.18 7.85 27.32
CA ARG A 31 -29.57 7.51 27.68
C ARG A 31 -30.41 8.71 28.13
N SER A 32 -29.80 9.86 28.39
CA SER A 32 -30.51 11.09 28.78
C SER A 32 -30.89 11.97 27.58
N GLY A 33 -30.79 11.44 26.35
CA GLY A 33 -31.17 12.15 25.12
C GLY A 33 -30.04 12.94 24.46
N ALA A 34 -28.78 12.69 24.82
CA ALA A 34 -27.65 13.38 24.17
C ALA A 34 -27.56 13.06 22.67
N ALA A 35 -27.88 11.83 22.25
CA ALA A 35 -27.93 11.45 20.85
C ALA A 35 -28.96 12.29 20.07
N THR A 36 -30.20 12.35 20.54
CA THR A 36 -31.27 13.19 19.99
C THR A 36 -30.86 14.67 19.90
N MET A 37 -30.20 15.20 20.93
CA MET A 37 -29.67 16.57 20.95
C MET A 37 -28.66 16.79 19.81
N PHE A 38 -27.65 15.91 19.70
CA PHE A 38 -26.64 16.02 18.65
C PHE A 38 -27.25 15.86 17.25
N LEU A 39 -28.16 14.92 17.05
CA LEU A 39 -28.88 14.75 15.79
C LEU A 39 -29.66 16.01 15.42
N GLY A 40 -30.39 16.60 16.38
CA GLY A 40 -31.09 17.86 16.19
C GLY A 40 -30.17 18.97 15.71
N HIS A 41 -28.99 19.13 16.32
CA HIS A 41 -28.01 20.14 15.90
C HIS A 41 -27.36 19.87 14.55
N ILE A 42 -27.15 18.60 14.16
CA ILE A 42 -26.67 18.26 12.81
C ILE A 42 -27.76 18.61 11.79
N LEU A 43 -28.97 18.08 11.99
CA LEU A 43 -30.07 18.14 11.03
C LEU A 43 -30.64 19.55 10.83
N GLN A 44 -30.58 20.41 11.85
CA GLN A 44 -31.04 21.80 11.74
C GLN A 44 -30.04 22.71 11.02
N ASP A 45 -28.80 22.25 10.77
CA ASP A 45 -27.74 22.97 10.05
C ASP A 45 -27.65 24.46 10.45
N HIS A 46 -27.60 24.73 11.77
CA HIS A 46 -27.47 26.08 12.31
C HIS A 46 -26.08 26.65 12.00
N SER A 47 -25.85 27.05 10.75
CA SER A 47 -24.68 27.82 10.35
C SER A 47 -24.89 29.28 10.75
N THR A 48 -24.76 29.59 12.05
CA THR A 48 -24.72 30.97 12.51
C THR A 48 -23.35 31.57 12.22
N LYS A 49 -23.29 32.56 11.31
CA LYS A 49 -22.17 33.49 11.09
C LYS A 49 -20.75 32.88 11.23
N GLY A 50 -20.50 31.75 10.59
CA GLY A 50 -19.16 31.16 10.46
C GLY A 50 -18.79 30.08 11.49
N THR A 51 -19.60 29.83 12.52
CA THR A 51 -19.40 28.70 13.43
C THR A 51 -20.24 27.51 12.96
N ARG A 52 -19.60 26.38 12.69
CA ARG A 52 -20.26 25.18 12.16
C ARG A 52 -20.58 24.22 13.27
N ILE A 53 -21.84 24.20 13.66
CA ILE A 53 -22.31 23.42 14.81
C ILE A 53 -22.31 21.91 14.52
N TRP A 54 -22.47 21.51 13.25
CA TRP A 54 -22.49 20.09 12.87
C TRP A 54 -21.19 19.35 13.21
N GLU A 55 -20.03 20.03 13.24
CA GLU A 55 -18.74 19.37 13.51
C GLU A 55 -18.70 18.79 14.94
N ASN A 56 -19.00 19.63 15.93
CA ASN A 56 -19.03 19.23 17.34
C ASN A 56 -20.15 18.23 17.63
N ALA A 57 -21.33 18.42 17.03
CA ALA A 57 -22.43 17.49 17.16
C ALA A 57 -22.11 16.12 16.54
N SER A 58 -21.40 16.09 15.41
CA SER A 58 -20.93 14.83 14.79
C SER A 58 -19.94 14.10 15.69
N VAL A 59 -19.03 14.82 16.36
CA VAL A 59 -18.15 14.23 17.38
C VAL A 59 -18.96 13.63 18.53
N GLY A 60 -20.03 14.31 18.94
CA GLY A 60 -20.99 13.79 19.91
C GLY A 60 -21.60 12.45 19.50
N ILE A 61 -22.09 12.33 18.26
CA ILE A 61 -22.63 11.07 17.71
C ILE A 61 -21.57 9.98 17.63
N ILE A 62 -20.35 10.32 17.17
CA ILE A 62 -19.23 9.38 17.14
C ILE A 62 -18.93 8.82 18.53
N ASN A 63 -18.93 9.67 19.56
CA ASN A 63 -18.67 9.26 20.93
C ASN A 63 -19.83 8.43 21.53
N VAL A 64 -21.08 8.74 21.15
CA VAL A 64 -22.23 7.88 21.49
C VAL A 64 -22.05 6.48 20.91
N LEU A 65 -21.77 6.37 19.61
CA LEU A 65 -21.56 5.09 18.92
C LEU A 65 -20.36 4.32 19.50
N SER A 66 -19.22 4.99 19.64
CA SER A 66 -18.02 4.41 20.26
C SER A 66 -18.30 3.90 21.67
N GLY A 67 -19.00 4.68 22.49
CA GLY A 67 -19.34 4.30 23.85
C GLY A 67 -20.30 3.11 23.94
N ILE A 68 -21.24 2.97 22.99
CA ILE A 68 -22.14 1.81 22.90
C ILE A 68 -21.34 0.55 22.57
N TYR A 69 -20.56 0.57 21.48
CA TYR A 69 -19.78 -0.59 21.04
C TYR A 69 -18.69 -1.00 22.05
N GLN A 70 -18.01 -0.04 22.69
CA GLN A 70 -17.00 -0.34 23.71
C GLN A 70 -17.59 -0.97 24.98
N SER A 71 -18.86 -0.69 25.28
CA SER A 71 -19.54 -1.24 26.46
C SER A 71 -20.44 -2.44 26.16
N GLU A 72 -20.41 -2.95 24.92
CA GLU A 72 -21.24 -4.06 24.44
C GLU A 72 -22.72 -3.87 24.83
N SER A 73 -23.20 -2.63 24.68
CA SER A 73 -24.54 -2.22 25.14
C SER A 73 -25.56 -2.06 24.02
N GLU A 74 -25.30 -2.64 22.85
CA GLU A 74 -26.11 -2.51 21.63
C GLU A 74 -27.58 -2.87 21.88
N VAL A 75 -27.84 -3.96 22.62
CA VAL A 75 -29.20 -4.39 22.96
C VAL A 75 -29.89 -3.39 23.89
N ARG A 76 -29.16 -2.85 24.87
CA ARG A 76 -29.70 -1.91 25.86
C ARG A 76 -29.93 -0.52 25.27
N ASP A 77 -29.09 -0.14 24.32
CA ASP A 77 -29.10 1.17 23.67
C ASP A 77 -29.66 1.08 22.22
N ALA A 78 -30.43 0.03 21.91
CA ALA A 78 -30.97 -0.24 20.58
C ALA A 78 -31.85 0.91 20.05
N ALA A 79 -32.64 1.56 20.91
CA ALA A 79 -33.45 2.71 20.53
C ALA A 79 -32.59 3.91 20.07
N ILE A 80 -31.44 4.12 20.72
CA ILE A 80 -30.49 5.18 20.34
C ILE A 80 -29.84 4.85 19.00
N LEU A 81 -29.42 3.59 18.80
CA LEU A 81 -28.87 3.14 17.51
C LEU A 81 -29.90 3.31 16.38
N GLN A 82 -31.14 2.89 16.60
CA GLN A 82 -32.23 3.02 15.62
C GLN A 82 -32.49 4.49 15.27
N GLU A 83 -32.47 5.40 16.24
CA GLU A 83 -32.64 6.84 16.02
C GLU A 83 -31.48 7.40 15.16
N ILE A 84 -30.24 7.06 15.49
CA ILE A 84 -29.06 7.49 14.72
C ILE A 84 -29.11 6.93 13.29
N HIS A 85 -29.42 5.64 13.15
CA HIS A 85 -29.51 4.94 11.87
C HIS A 85 -30.61 5.52 10.97
N SER A 86 -31.81 5.75 11.53
CA SER A 86 -32.91 6.37 10.78
C SER A 86 -32.61 7.82 10.38
N SER A 87 -31.71 8.50 11.08
CA SER A 87 -31.27 9.87 10.79
C SER A 87 -30.15 9.96 9.73
N TYR A 88 -29.60 8.83 9.28
CA TYR A 88 -28.47 8.77 8.34
C TYR A 88 -28.65 9.65 7.10
N ARG A 89 -29.82 9.57 6.44
CA ARG A 89 -30.09 10.34 5.22
C ARG A 89 -30.03 11.85 5.47
N GLY A 90 -30.57 12.31 6.59
CA GLY A 90 -30.50 13.72 6.97
C GLY A 90 -29.07 14.17 7.29
N ILE A 91 -28.27 13.34 7.96
CA ILE A 91 -26.85 13.60 8.21
C ILE A 91 -26.08 13.72 6.88
N LEU A 92 -26.34 12.80 5.94
CA LEU A 92 -25.75 12.79 4.62
C LEU A 92 -26.09 14.07 3.84
N ASP A 93 -27.33 14.54 3.91
CA ASP A 93 -27.76 15.80 3.28
C ASP A 93 -27.03 17.02 3.84
N VAL A 94 -26.80 17.06 5.16
CA VAL A 94 -26.03 18.13 5.81
C VAL A 94 -24.57 18.13 5.33
N PHE A 95 -23.92 16.96 5.27
CA PHE A 95 -22.57 16.84 4.74
C PHE A 95 -22.49 17.22 3.26
N TRP A 96 -23.50 16.84 2.48
CA TRP A 96 -23.58 17.18 1.06
C TRP A 96 -23.75 18.69 0.84
N LYS A 97 -24.63 19.34 1.61
CA LYS A 97 -24.79 20.80 1.58
C LYS A 97 -23.48 21.53 1.92
N ASN A 98 -22.67 20.92 2.79
CA ASN A 98 -21.37 21.43 3.23
C ASN A 98 -20.17 20.83 2.45
N PHE A 99 -20.39 20.20 1.29
CA PHE A 99 -19.37 19.45 0.57
C PHE A 99 -18.16 20.30 0.14
N SER A 100 -18.38 21.56 -0.24
CA SER A 100 -17.33 22.52 -0.64
C SER A 100 -16.27 22.77 0.43
N THR A 101 -16.54 22.33 1.64
CA THR A 101 -15.69 22.54 2.81
C THR A 101 -14.83 21.33 3.12
N LEU A 102 -15.24 20.17 2.59
CA LEU A 102 -14.46 18.94 2.52
C LEU A 102 -13.52 18.92 1.30
N THR A 103 -13.68 19.86 0.36
CA THR A 103 -12.79 20.03 -0.80
C THR A 103 -11.65 21.02 -0.56
N GLN A 104 -11.70 21.80 0.52
CA GLN A 104 -10.64 22.72 0.91
C GLN A 104 -9.35 21.97 1.28
N VAL A 105 -8.20 22.62 1.11
CA VAL A 105 -6.90 22.08 1.54
C VAL A 105 -6.56 22.61 2.94
N GLY A 106 -5.80 21.85 3.72
CA GLY A 106 -5.25 22.27 5.00
C GLY A 106 -5.84 21.53 6.21
N VAL A 107 -5.22 21.74 7.37
CA VAL A 107 -5.44 20.97 8.60
C VAL A 107 -6.91 21.02 9.07
N THR A 108 -7.57 22.16 8.93
CA THR A 108 -8.99 22.30 9.30
C THR A 108 -9.89 21.43 8.41
N ALA A 109 -9.62 21.40 7.10
CA ALA A 109 -10.37 20.57 6.17
C ALA A 109 -10.07 19.08 6.37
N ASP A 110 -8.82 18.72 6.66
CA ASP A 110 -8.43 17.35 7.06
C ASP A 110 -9.18 16.90 8.31
N SER A 111 -9.29 17.77 9.32
CA SER A 111 -10.02 17.48 10.56
C SER A 111 -11.50 17.20 10.29
N ARG A 112 -12.13 17.99 9.41
CA ARG A 112 -13.52 17.75 8.99
C ARG A 112 -13.69 16.43 8.26
N ARG A 113 -12.80 16.13 7.31
CA ARG A 113 -12.78 14.84 6.59
C ARG A 113 -12.63 13.67 7.56
N ALA A 114 -11.80 13.81 8.59
CA ALA A 114 -11.63 12.81 9.63
C ALA A 114 -12.90 12.58 10.46
N ILE A 115 -13.61 13.65 10.84
CA ILE A 115 -14.90 13.54 11.55
C ILE A 115 -15.93 12.80 10.67
N VAL A 116 -16.09 13.22 9.41
CA VAL A 116 -17.04 12.59 8.48
C VAL A 116 -16.68 11.11 8.25
N ALA A 117 -15.40 10.82 7.97
CA ALA A 117 -14.94 9.45 7.76
C ALA A 117 -15.16 8.58 9.00
N LYS A 118 -14.84 9.09 10.20
CA LYS A 118 -15.05 8.34 11.45
C LYS A 118 -16.53 8.07 11.75
N LEU A 119 -17.43 9.00 11.42
CA LEU A 119 -18.87 8.76 11.54
C LEU A 119 -19.33 7.65 10.58
N PHE A 120 -18.89 7.71 9.31
CA PHE A 120 -19.20 6.68 8.33
C PHE A 120 -18.56 5.33 8.66
N HIS A 121 -17.37 5.31 9.26
CA HIS A 121 -16.75 4.09 9.77
C HIS A 121 -17.69 3.36 10.74
N HIS A 122 -18.30 4.07 11.69
CA HIS A 122 -19.26 3.45 12.61
C HIS A 122 -20.51 2.91 11.90
N PHE A 123 -21.05 3.64 10.91
CA PHE A 123 -22.19 3.14 10.13
C PHE A 123 -21.83 1.91 9.28
N LEU A 124 -20.60 1.85 8.75
CA LEU A 124 -20.11 0.71 7.97
C LEU A 124 -19.82 -0.53 8.82
N CYS A 125 -19.61 -0.38 10.14
CA CYS A 125 -19.46 -1.49 11.07
C CYS A 125 -20.79 -2.20 11.36
N ASP A 126 -21.94 -1.54 11.16
CA ASP A 126 -23.26 -2.17 11.24
C ASP A 126 -23.65 -2.73 9.86
N PRO A 127 -23.82 -4.06 9.72
CA PRO A 127 -24.11 -4.69 8.42
C PRO A 127 -25.42 -4.21 7.77
N GLY A 128 -26.45 -3.96 8.60
CA GLY A 128 -27.74 -3.46 8.12
C GLY A 128 -27.63 -2.05 7.55
N MET A 129 -26.88 -1.19 8.23
CA MET A 129 -26.59 0.16 7.78
C MET A 129 -25.69 0.19 6.55
N LYS A 130 -24.64 -0.63 6.53
CA LYS A 130 -23.69 -0.72 5.40
C LYS A 130 -24.41 -0.87 4.06
N GLN A 131 -25.44 -1.72 4.00
CA GLN A 131 -26.24 -1.91 2.79
C GLN A 131 -26.98 -0.65 2.32
N THR A 132 -27.43 0.18 3.26
CA THR A 132 -28.12 1.45 2.93
C THR A 132 -27.17 2.56 2.45
N MET A 133 -25.87 2.39 2.71
CA MET A 133 -24.82 3.37 2.41
C MET A 133 -24.26 3.24 0.99
N TYR A 134 -24.62 2.19 0.24
CA TYR A 134 -24.16 1.98 -1.13
C TYR A 134 -24.90 2.90 -2.14
N ASP A 135 -24.72 4.21 -1.98
CA ASP A 135 -25.26 5.23 -2.86
C ASP A 135 -24.18 6.22 -3.33
N GLU A 136 -24.49 6.95 -4.40
CA GLU A 136 -23.57 7.87 -5.10
C GLU A 136 -23.02 8.97 -4.19
N ARG A 137 -23.86 9.56 -3.34
CA ARG A 137 -23.46 10.68 -2.49
C ARG A 137 -22.48 10.21 -1.43
N THR A 138 -22.78 9.06 -0.81
CA THR A 138 -21.91 8.47 0.20
C THR A 138 -20.56 8.09 -0.37
N ALA A 139 -20.54 7.39 -1.52
CA ALA A 139 -19.32 7.04 -2.23
C ALA A 139 -18.45 8.28 -2.50
N LYS A 140 -19.07 9.35 -3.03
CA LYS A 140 -18.39 10.60 -3.36
C LYS A 140 -17.82 11.31 -2.13
N ILE A 141 -18.56 11.35 -1.01
CA ILE A 141 -18.09 11.95 0.23
C ILE A 141 -16.92 11.16 0.82
N VAL A 142 -17.02 9.83 0.87
CA VAL A 142 -15.94 8.95 1.36
C VAL A 142 -14.68 9.12 0.52
N LEU A 143 -14.81 9.06 -0.81
CA LEU A 143 -13.68 9.27 -1.72
C LEU A 143 -13.09 10.68 -1.60
N GLN A 144 -13.92 11.72 -1.45
CA GLN A 144 -13.46 13.09 -1.22
C GLN A 144 -12.73 13.22 0.11
N CYS A 145 -13.21 12.56 1.16
CA CYS A 145 -12.53 12.54 2.45
C CYS A 145 -11.16 11.90 2.32
N TRP A 146 -11.06 10.76 1.62
CA TRP A 146 -9.78 10.12 1.37
C TRP A 146 -8.90 11.00 0.49
N LEU A 147 -9.21 11.14 -0.79
CA LEU A 147 -8.35 11.81 -1.77
C LEU A 147 -8.06 13.28 -1.46
N GLY A 148 -8.94 13.96 -0.72
CA GLY A 148 -8.72 15.35 -0.28
C GLY A 148 -7.82 15.48 0.97
N THR A 149 -7.62 14.42 1.75
CA THR A 149 -6.79 14.48 2.97
C THR A 149 -5.31 14.48 2.62
N ALA A 150 -4.52 15.41 3.17
CA ALA A 150 -3.10 15.50 2.84
C ALA A 150 -2.34 14.19 3.13
N PRO A 151 -1.36 13.78 2.29
CA PRO A 151 -0.63 12.52 2.46
C PRO A 151 0.11 12.38 3.79
N ASP A 152 0.53 13.50 4.39
CA ASP A 152 1.18 13.55 5.70
C ASP A 152 0.28 13.98 6.86
N SER A 153 -1.03 14.07 6.60
CA SER A 153 -2.00 14.34 7.63
C SER A 153 -2.05 13.18 8.63
N PRO A 154 -2.02 13.43 9.95
CA PRO A 154 -2.09 12.37 10.96
C PRO A 154 -3.41 11.59 10.91
N VAL A 155 -4.45 12.17 10.29
CA VAL A 155 -5.77 11.54 10.16
C VAL A 155 -5.93 10.70 8.89
N ARG A 156 -4.96 10.74 7.95
CA ARG A 156 -5.04 10.05 6.66
C ARG A 156 -5.31 8.55 6.82
N LYS A 157 -4.63 7.90 7.75
CA LYS A 157 -4.81 6.48 8.09
C LYS A 157 -6.27 6.15 8.41
N ASN A 158 -6.90 6.92 9.30
CA ASN A 158 -8.28 6.67 9.75
C ASN A 158 -9.28 6.86 8.61
N VAL A 159 -9.01 7.84 7.73
CA VAL A 159 -9.82 8.06 6.55
C VAL A 159 -9.68 6.91 5.56
N ALA A 160 -8.46 6.42 5.31
CA ALA A 160 -8.22 5.26 4.45
C ALA A 160 -8.95 4.00 4.96
N ILE A 161 -8.95 3.74 6.27
CA ILE A 161 -9.70 2.63 6.88
C ILE A 161 -11.21 2.71 6.56
N THR A 162 -11.77 3.92 6.47
CA THR A 162 -13.19 4.08 6.12
C THR A 162 -13.47 3.70 4.67
N VAL A 163 -12.59 4.09 3.74
CA VAL A 163 -12.65 3.66 2.34
C VAL A 163 -12.50 2.14 2.26
N ASP A 164 -11.52 1.63 2.99
CA ASP A 164 -11.20 0.22 3.06
C ASP A 164 -12.44 -0.61 3.42
N LEU A 165 -13.17 -0.24 4.48
CA LEU A 165 -14.42 -0.89 4.89
C LEU A 165 -15.56 -0.77 3.86
N MET A 166 -15.69 0.40 3.24
CA MET A 166 -16.75 0.67 2.27
C MET A 166 -16.60 -0.17 1.00
N PHE A 167 -15.36 -0.40 0.57
CA PHE A 167 -15.04 -1.09 -0.68
C PHE A 167 -14.46 -2.50 -0.45
N THR A 168 -14.52 -3.06 0.77
CA THR A 168 -14.15 -4.46 0.98
C THR A 168 -15.09 -5.38 0.19
N PRO A 169 -14.56 -6.36 -0.58
CA PRO A 169 -15.38 -7.32 -1.32
C PRO A 169 -16.38 -8.09 -0.47
N TYR A 170 -16.00 -8.44 0.76
CA TYR A 170 -16.81 -9.18 1.72
C TYR A 170 -16.58 -8.60 3.12
N ASP A 171 -17.65 -8.32 3.86
CA ASP A 171 -17.52 -8.08 5.30
C ASP A 171 -17.44 -9.39 6.10
N HIS A 172 -17.36 -9.28 7.43
CA HIS A 172 -17.29 -10.44 8.33
C HIS A 172 -18.55 -11.32 8.32
N LEU A 173 -19.64 -10.86 7.68
CA LEU A 173 -20.87 -11.61 7.44
C LEU A 173 -21.01 -12.01 5.96
N GLU A 174 -19.92 -11.98 5.20
CA GLU A 174 -19.88 -12.30 3.77
C GLU A 174 -20.74 -11.39 2.90
N ASN A 175 -21.18 -10.22 3.40
CA ASN A 175 -21.90 -9.28 2.55
C ASN A 175 -20.93 -8.59 1.60
N SER A 176 -21.29 -8.57 0.32
CA SER A 176 -20.57 -7.83 -0.71
C SER A 176 -21.23 -6.49 -1.04
N PRO A 177 -20.46 -5.50 -1.51
CA PRO A 177 -21.03 -4.34 -2.16
C PRO A 177 -21.90 -4.77 -3.35
N PRO A 178 -23.02 -4.07 -3.63
CA PRO A 178 -23.85 -4.35 -4.80
C PRO A 178 -23.04 -4.38 -6.08
N ILE A 179 -23.38 -5.29 -6.99
CA ILE A 179 -22.76 -5.36 -8.32
C ILE A 179 -22.92 -3.98 -8.99
N GLY A 180 -21.80 -3.44 -9.48
CA GLY A 180 -21.77 -2.12 -10.11
C GLY A 180 -21.57 -0.94 -9.14
N TYR A 181 -21.46 -1.17 -7.83
CA TYR A 181 -21.18 -0.09 -6.87
C TYR A 181 -19.85 0.63 -7.17
N LEU A 182 -18.82 -0.09 -7.61
CA LEU A 182 -17.58 0.54 -8.06
C LEU A 182 -17.75 1.42 -9.30
N ARG A 183 -18.64 1.02 -10.23
CA ARG A 183 -19.00 1.84 -11.39
C ARG A 183 -19.74 3.10 -10.98
N LEU A 184 -20.61 3.00 -9.98
CA LEU A 184 -21.24 4.17 -9.38
C LEU A 184 -20.18 5.07 -8.72
N ALA A 185 -19.22 4.52 -7.98
CA ALA A 185 -18.13 5.29 -7.36
C ALA A 185 -17.23 5.96 -8.41
N SER A 186 -16.88 5.27 -9.50
CA SER A 186 -16.09 5.85 -10.60
C SER A 186 -16.84 6.95 -11.37
N ASN A 187 -18.16 6.82 -11.52
CA ASN A 187 -18.99 7.86 -12.11
C ASN A 187 -19.14 9.08 -11.18
N SER A 188 -19.15 8.85 -9.87
CA SER A 188 -19.29 9.89 -8.84
C SER A 188 -18.08 10.81 -8.76
N TYR A 189 -16.89 10.27 -9.06
CA TYR A 189 -15.61 10.92 -8.87
C TYR A 189 -14.76 10.81 -10.14
N LYS A 190 -14.42 11.95 -10.76
CA LYS A 190 -13.65 11.98 -12.02
C LYS A 190 -12.40 11.10 -11.91
N ILE A 191 -12.33 10.04 -12.71
CA ILE A 191 -11.28 9.03 -12.63
C ILE A 191 -9.88 9.61 -12.81
N THR A 192 -9.71 10.62 -13.68
CA THR A 192 -8.44 11.33 -13.85
C THR A 192 -8.01 12.07 -12.59
N THR A 193 -8.96 12.61 -11.82
CA THR A 193 -8.71 13.24 -10.52
C THR A 193 -8.33 12.19 -9.49
N PHE A 194 -9.00 11.02 -9.48
CA PHE A 194 -8.64 9.89 -8.63
C PHE A 194 -7.19 9.48 -8.85
N ILE A 195 -6.81 9.20 -10.09
CA ILE A 195 -5.46 8.77 -10.47
C ILE A 195 -4.41 9.83 -10.10
N SER A 196 -4.70 11.11 -10.37
CA SER A 196 -3.79 12.21 -10.03
C SER A 196 -3.55 12.30 -8.51
N GLN A 197 -4.61 12.22 -7.70
CA GLN A 197 -4.51 12.32 -6.24
C GLN A 197 -3.81 11.10 -5.61
N VAL A 198 -4.10 9.89 -6.09
CA VAL A 198 -3.40 8.67 -5.65
C VAL A 198 -1.91 8.78 -5.96
N ASN A 199 -1.56 9.17 -7.18
CA ASN A 199 -0.16 9.37 -7.57
C ASN A 199 0.53 10.45 -6.75
N TYR A 200 -0.16 11.56 -6.46
CA TYR A 200 0.35 12.60 -5.58
C TYR A 200 0.66 12.07 -4.17
N ALA A 201 -0.25 11.28 -3.59
CA ALA A 201 -0.08 10.67 -2.28
C ALA A 201 1.10 9.68 -2.25
N LEU A 202 1.19 8.79 -3.23
CA LEU A 202 2.27 7.79 -3.32
C LEU A 202 3.65 8.41 -3.58
N LYS A 203 3.73 9.60 -4.20
CA LYS A 203 4.98 10.34 -4.36
C LYS A 203 5.44 11.04 -3.08
N HIS A 204 4.57 11.22 -2.11
CA HIS A 204 4.88 11.96 -0.90
C HIS A 204 5.93 11.23 -0.04
N LYS A 205 6.98 11.95 0.39
CA LYS A 205 8.13 11.35 1.11
C LYS A 205 7.75 10.72 2.45
N LYS A 206 6.74 11.26 3.13
CA LYS A 206 6.21 10.75 4.40
C LYS A 206 5.18 9.62 4.23
N MET A 207 4.84 9.22 3.00
CA MET A 207 3.96 8.09 2.74
C MET A 207 4.76 6.78 2.92
N VAL A 208 4.92 6.37 4.16
CA VAL A 208 5.63 5.17 4.63
C VAL A 208 4.88 4.58 5.83
N GLY A 209 5.37 3.45 6.37
CA GLY A 209 4.79 2.81 7.55
C GLY A 209 3.35 2.37 7.33
N GLU A 210 2.57 2.47 8.41
CA GLU A 210 1.18 2.04 8.40
C GLU A 210 0.30 2.86 7.45
N THR A 211 0.61 4.16 7.24
CA THR A 211 -0.16 4.98 6.30
C THR A 211 -0.03 4.45 4.88
N LEU A 212 1.19 4.11 4.44
CA LEU A 212 1.40 3.49 3.13
C LEU A 212 0.68 2.14 3.03
N LEU A 213 0.80 1.28 4.05
CA LEU A 213 0.10 0.00 4.08
C LEU A 213 -1.41 0.16 3.85
N ARG A 214 -2.07 1.11 4.54
CA ARG A 214 -3.50 1.37 4.36
C ARG A 214 -3.84 1.90 2.98
N GLU A 215 -3.01 2.76 2.40
CA GLU A 215 -3.22 3.24 1.02
C GLU A 215 -3.16 2.07 0.03
N VAL A 216 -2.21 1.16 0.18
CA VAL A 216 -2.03 0.00 -0.72
C VAL A 216 -3.19 -0.98 -0.60
N SER A 217 -3.58 -1.31 0.63
CA SER A 217 -4.72 -2.19 0.89
C SER A 217 -6.01 -1.61 0.30
N THR A 218 -6.20 -0.28 0.44
CA THR A 218 -7.32 0.43 -0.18
C THR A 218 -7.26 0.34 -1.71
N LEU A 219 -6.11 0.61 -2.33
CA LEU A 219 -5.94 0.54 -3.79
C LEU A 219 -6.17 -0.88 -4.34
N ARG A 220 -5.74 -1.90 -3.60
CA ARG A 220 -5.96 -3.30 -3.96
C ARG A 220 -7.45 -3.61 -4.12
N LYS A 221 -8.31 -3.06 -3.25
CA LYS A 221 -9.77 -3.24 -3.31
C LYS A 221 -10.40 -2.64 -4.57
N PHE A 222 -9.88 -1.50 -5.04
CA PHE A 222 -10.32 -0.91 -6.30
C PHE A 222 -9.93 -1.72 -7.54
N ILE A 223 -8.91 -2.58 -7.43
CA ILE A 223 -8.51 -3.49 -8.50
C ILE A 223 -9.29 -4.80 -8.39
N ALA A 224 -9.43 -5.38 -7.19
CA ALA A 224 -9.96 -6.73 -6.98
C ALA A 224 -11.41 -6.96 -7.46
N LEU A 225 -12.18 -5.90 -7.74
CA LEU A 225 -13.64 -5.96 -7.91
C LEU A 225 -14.15 -5.68 -9.34
N ASP A 226 -13.28 -5.80 -10.36
CA ASP A 226 -13.61 -5.64 -11.80
C ASP A 226 -14.15 -4.24 -12.23
N GLU A 227 -14.08 -3.94 -13.52
CA GLU A 227 -13.56 -2.67 -14.07
C GLU A 227 -14.50 -1.46 -14.07
N PRO A 228 -14.10 -0.43 -13.32
CA PRO A 228 -13.83 0.85 -13.98
C PRO A 228 -12.47 1.47 -13.62
N PHE A 229 -11.73 0.95 -12.62
CA PHE A 229 -10.48 1.60 -12.16
C PHE A 229 -9.23 1.00 -12.79
N PHE A 230 -9.21 -0.30 -13.08
CA PHE A 230 -8.01 -1.02 -13.49
C PHE A 230 -7.29 -0.41 -14.71
N PRO A 231 -7.97 -0.15 -15.86
CA PRO A 231 -7.29 0.42 -17.03
C PRO A 231 -6.63 1.76 -16.71
N HIS A 232 -7.32 2.59 -15.93
CA HIS A 232 -6.82 3.91 -15.55
C HIS A 232 -5.70 3.87 -14.50
N ILE A 233 -5.67 2.85 -13.63
CA ILE A 233 -4.57 2.60 -12.69
C ILE A 233 -3.29 2.27 -13.47
N VAL A 234 -3.39 1.40 -14.47
CA VAL A 234 -2.27 1.00 -15.33
C VAL A 234 -1.82 2.16 -16.22
N GLU A 235 -2.73 2.76 -17.01
CA GLU A 235 -2.43 3.91 -17.89
C GLU A 235 -1.90 5.11 -17.10
N GLY A 236 -2.46 5.35 -15.90
CA GLY A 236 -2.05 6.39 -14.98
C GLY A 236 -0.71 6.15 -14.30
N GLY A 237 -0.09 4.98 -14.50
CA GLY A 237 1.19 4.62 -13.91
C GLY A 237 1.19 4.53 -12.38
N VAL A 238 0.03 4.23 -11.77
CA VAL A 238 -0.12 4.13 -10.31
C VAL A 238 0.77 3.02 -9.74
N HIS A 239 0.85 1.88 -10.43
CA HIS A 239 1.75 0.77 -10.07
C HIS A 239 3.22 1.19 -9.96
N ARG A 240 3.68 2.11 -10.81
CA ARG A 240 5.05 2.64 -10.75
C ARG A 240 5.28 3.52 -9.53
N GLN A 241 4.34 4.42 -9.22
CA GLN A 241 4.43 5.27 -8.03
C GLN A 241 4.32 4.45 -6.75
N TYR A 242 3.48 3.43 -6.80
CA TYR A 242 3.32 2.47 -5.73
C TYR A 242 4.62 1.70 -5.46
N ALA A 243 5.21 1.06 -6.48
CA ALA A 243 6.47 0.33 -6.34
C ALA A 243 7.60 1.24 -5.81
N ALA A 244 7.64 2.50 -6.26
CA ALA A 244 8.57 3.48 -5.73
C ALA A 244 8.30 3.79 -4.24
N ALA A 245 7.03 3.88 -3.81
CA ALA A 245 6.65 4.10 -2.42
C ALA A 245 7.01 2.92 -1.51
N ALA A 246 6.68 1.70 -1.93
CA ALA A 246 7.07 0.48 -1.22
C ALA A 246 8.60 0.38 -1.09
N ARG A 247 9.34 0.63 -2.17
CA ARG A 247 10.81 0.67 -2.11
C ARG A 247 11.35 1.72 -1.14
N ARG A 248 10.73 2.91 -1.06
CA ARG A 248 11.13 3.93 -0.07
C ARG A 248 10.91 3.43 1.35
N HIS A 249 9.78 2.80 1.62
CA HIS A 249 9.48 2.19 2.92
C HIS A 249 10.56 1.17 3.32
N LEU A 250 10.91 0.25 2.41
CA LEU A 250 11.93 -0.77 2.66
C LEU A 250 13.32 -0.19 2.96
N LYS A 251 13.62 1.01 2.46
CA LYS A 251 14.91 1.69 2.74
C LYS A 251 14.94 2.40 4.10
N ASN A 252 13.79 2.73 4.68
CA ASN A 252 13.72 3.45 5.94
C ASN A 252 13.91 2.54 7.17
N GLY A 253 13.82 1.22 7.01
CA GLY A 253 14.07 0.27 8.09
C GLY A 253 13.01 0.30 9.21
N ASP A 254 11.74 0.53 8.85
CA ASP A 254 10.60 0.48 9.78
C ASP A 254 10.39 -0.94 10.37
N SER A 255 9.48 -1.05 11.34
CA SER A 255 9.20 -2.30 12.06
C SER A 255 8.94 -3.50 11.14
N ASP A 256 9.41 -4.68 11.57
CA ASP A 256 9.31 -5.92 10.80
C ASP A 256 7.86 -6.29 10.47
N ILE A 257 6.90 -6.04 11.38
CA ILE A 257 5.48 -6.38 11.18
C ILE A 257 4.85 -5.56 10.05
N ILE A 258 4.99 -4.22 10.09
CA ILE A 258 4.40 -3.35 9.06
C ILE A 258 5.05 -3.64 7.70
N THR A 259 6.36 -3.90 7.71
CA THR A 259 7.09 -4.27 6.50
C THR A 259 6.59 -5.60 5.92
N GLN A 260 6.34 -6.60 6.76
CA GLN A 260 5.78 -7.88 6.36
C GLN A 260 4.39 -7.72 5.72
N GLU A 261 3.47 -7.04 6.40
CA GLU A 261 2.11 -6.79 5.89
C GLU A 261 2.14 -5.99 4.57
N LEU A 262 3.02 -4.99 4.48
CA LEU A 262 3.20 -4.22 3.26
C LEU A 262 3.68 -5.11 2.11
N LEU A 263 4.64 -6.01 2.35
CA LEU A 263 5.15 -6.92 1.32
C LEU A 263 4.07 -7.89 0.85
N GLU A 264 3.24 -8.41 1.76
CA GLU A 264 2.09 -9.25 1.41
C GLU A 264 1.09 -8.52 0.52
N GLU A 265 0.62 -7.36 0.98
CA GLU A 265 -0.29 -6.48 0.23
C GLU A 265 0.31 -6.06 -1.12
N SER A 266 1.63 -5.89 -1.17
CA SER A 266 2.35 -5.60 -2.43
C SER A 266 2.27 -6.74 -3.42
N GLY A 267 2.52 -7.96 -2.98
CA GLY A 267 2.48 -9.10 -3.88
C GLY A 267 1.04 -9.37 -4.36
N LEU A 268 0.04 -9.26 -3.48
CA LEU A 268 -1.37 -9.38 -3.84
C LEU A 268 -1.80 -8.30 -4.86
N PHE A 269 -1.39 -7.05 -4.65
CA PHE A 269 -1.65 -5.96 -5.58
C PHE A 269 -1.06 -6.24 -6.97
N MET A 270 0.20 -6.71 -7.02
CA MET A 270 0.88 -7.00 -8.29
C MET A 270 0.29 -8.22 -9.02
N GLN A 271 -0.13 -9.25 -8.29
CA GLN A 271 -0.84 -10.41 -8.86
C GLN A 271 -2.15 -9.99 -9.51
N LEU A 272 -2.98 -9.25 -8.79
CA LEU A 272 -4.25 -8.74 -9.32
C LEU A 272 -4.04 -7.91 -10.59
N LEU A 273 -2.98 -7.10 -10.62
CA LEU A 273 -2.65 -6.33 -11.81
C LEU A 273 -2.33 -7.23 -13.02
N LEU A 274 -1.51 -8.27 -12.82
CA LEU A 274 -1.13 -9.20 -13.90
C LEU A 274 -2.31 -10.07 -14.35
N ASP A 275 -3.17 -10.44 -13.41
CA ASP A 275 -4.31 -11.32 -13.69
C ASP A 275 -5.40 -10.62 -14.51
N GLN A 276 -5.63 -9.33 -14.27
CA GLN A 276 -6.63 -8.53 -14.98
C GLN A 276 -6.11 -7.84 -16.25
N ALA A 277 -4.79 -7.81 -16.46
CA ALA A 277 -4.22 -7.18 -17.64
C ALA A 277 -4.67 -7.84 -18.95
N SER A 278 -5.24 -7.05 -19.85
CA SER A 278 -5.55 -7.47 -21.22
C SER A 278 -4.31 -7.90 -22.02
N ASN A 279 -3.15 -7.33 -21.69
CA ASN A 279 -1.84 -7.74 -22.19
C ASN A 279 -0.88 -7.98 -21.02
N THR A 280 -1.02 -9.15 -20.39
CA THR A 280 -0.23 -9.55 -19.20
C THR A 280 1.27 -9.39 -19.43
N MET A 281 1.81 -9.84 -20.56
CA MET A 281 3.26 -9.78 -20.80
C MET A 281 3.81 -8.37 -21.02
N ALA A 282 3.03 -7.47 -21.64
CA ALA A 282 3.43 -6.07 -21.75
C ALA A 282 3.52 -5.41 -20.37
N LEU A 283 2.48 -5.60 -19.52
CA LEU A 283 2.49 -5.07 -18.16
C LEU A 283 3.61 -5.70 -17.31
N PHE A 284 3.83 -7.01 -17.44
CA PHE A 284 4.89 -7.70 -16.70
C PHE A 284 6.28 -7.19 -17.09
N THR A 285 6.51 -6.98 -18.39
CA THR A 285 7.74 -6.37 -18.92
C THR A 285 7.95 -4.98 -18.33
N GLU A 286 6.90 -4.15 -18.29
CA GLU A 286 6.97 -2.80 -17.73
C GLU A 286 7.30 -2.82 -16.22
N LEU A 287 6.64 -3.69 -15.46
CA LEU A 287 6.86 -3.85 -14.02
C LEU A 287 8.30 -4.27 -13.71
N LEU A 288 8.86 -5.20 -14.50
CA LEU A 288 10.25 -5.64 -14.37
C LEU A 288 11.23 -4.54 -14.77
N ALA A 289 10.96 -3.81 -15.85
CA ALA A 289 11.80 -2.70 -16.32
C ALA A 289 11.91 -1.57 -15.29
N ASN A 290 10.91 -1.38 -14.42
CA ASN A 290 10.97 -0.39 -13.33
C ASN A 290 12.02 -0.74 -12.23
N THR A 291 12.55 -1.96 -12.20
CA THR A 291 13.47 -2.53 -11.18
C THR A 291 12.93 -2.61 -9.75
N CYS A 292 12.01 -1.72 -9.34
CA CYS A 292 11.44 -1.72 -8.00
C CYS A 292 10.67 -3.02 -7.70
N LEU A 293 9.97 -3.61 -8.68
CA LEU A 293 9.25 -4.87 -8.49
C LEU A 293 10.18 -5.98 -8.01
N ALA A 294 11.30 -6.18 -8.72
CA ALA A 294 12.27 -7.22 -8.41
C ALA A 294 12.93 -6.97 -7.04
N GLU A 295 13.22 -5.71 -6.69
CA GLU A 295 13.76 -5.35 -5.38
C GLU A 295 12.80 -5.70 -4.24
N ILE A 296 11.52 -5.34 -4.37
CA ILE A 296 10.48 -5.63 -3.37
C ILE A 296 10.30 -7.15 -3.22
N GLY A 297 10.20 -7.87 -4.33
CA GLY A 297 10.05 -9.33 -4.32
C GLY A 297 11.25 -10.05 -3.71
N ALA A 298 12.48 -9.61 -4.02
CA ALA A 298 13.68 -10.16 -3.39
C ALA A 298 13.69 -9.94 -1.87
N VAL A 299 13.24 -8.77 -1.40
CA VAL A 299 13.10 -8.51 0.05
C VAL A 299 12.02 -9.39 0.67
N ALA A 300 10.87 -9.58 0.00
CA ALA A 300 9.82 -10.48 0.47
C ALA A 300 10.29 -11.92 0.66
N LEU A 301 11.01 -12.47 -0.33
CA LEU A 301 11.56 -13.83 -0.24
C LEU A 301 12.54 -13.97 0.94
N LYS A 302 13.43 -12.99 1.13
CA LYS A 302 14.37 -12.98 2.26
C LYS A 302 13.65 -12.92 3.61
N LEU A 303 12.59 -12.11 3.73
CA LEU A 303 11.86 -11.95 4.98
C LEU A 303 11.05 -13.20 5.34
N ALA A 304 10.35 -13.81 4.39
CA ALA A 304 9.59 -15.03 4.68
C ALA A 304 10.49 -16.19 5.10
N ASN A 305 11.71 -16.26 4.55
CA ASN A 305 12.68 -17.27 4.94
C ASN A 305 13.10 -17.15 6.42
N ARG A 306 13.08 -15.93 6.98
CA ARG A 306 13.42 -15.63 8.39
C ARG A 306 12.29 -15.88 9.37
N SER A 307 11.05 -15.59 8.95
CA SER A 307 9.92 -15.38 9.85
C SER A 307 8.81 -16.43 9.72
N TYR A 308 8.97 -17.43 8.85
CA TYR A 308 7.89 -18.36 8.44
C TYR A 308 6.62 -17.61 8.03
N SER A 309 6.80 -16.42 7.45
CA SER A 309 5.71 -15.52 7.11
C SER A 309 5.07 -15.91 5.78
N ASN A 310 3.73 -15.82 5.74
CA ASN A 310 2.97 -15.94 4.50
C ASN A 310 3.15 -14.74 3.53
N ALA A 311 3.85 -13.68 3.94
CA ALA A 311 4.03 -12.48 3.12
C ALA A 311 4.76 -12.74 1.79
N ALA A 312 5.54 -13.82 1.69
CA ALA A 312 6.16 -14.20 0.44
C ALA A 312 5.29 -15.09 -0.46
N VAL A 313 4.14 -15.59 -0.01
CA VAL A 313 3.30 -16.47 -0.87
C VAL A 313 2.94 -15.77 -2.18
N PRO A 314 2.46 -14.50 -2.18
CA PRO A 314 2.14 -13.83 -3.42
C PRO A 314 3.38 -13.61 -4.31
N TRP A 315 4.53 -13.30 -3.71
CA TRP A 315 5.79 -13.09 -4.42
C TRP A 315 6.36 -14.39 -4.99
N TYR A 316 6.26 -15.48 -4.26
CA TYR A 316 6.63 -16.81 -4.74
C TYR A 316 5.88 -17.14 -6.02
N ILE A 317 4.56 -16.92 -6.04
CA ILE A 317 3.71 -17.12 -7.23
C ILE A 317 4.14 -16.18 -8.37
N ILE A 318 4.48 -14.91 -8.10
CA ILE A 318 4.98 -14.01 -9.14
C ILE A 318 6.28 -14.55 -9.77
N PHE A 319 7.22 -15.03 -8.95
CA PHE A 319 8.46 -15.65 -9.47
C PHE A 319 8.21 -17.00 -10.16
N GLU A 320 7.21 -17.77 -9.73
CA GLU A 320 6.72 -18.94 -10.45
C GLU A 320 6.16 -18.56 -11.82
N ASN A 321 5.41 -17.46 -11.93
CA ASN A 321 4.91 -16.96 -13.22
C ASN A 321 6.06 -16.51 -14.13
N ILE A 322 7.12 -15.89 -13.57
CA ILE A 322 8.34 -15.58 -14.33
C ILE A 322 8.99 -16.88 -14.82
N LYS A 323 9.16 -17.89 -13.98
CA LYS A 323 9.70 -19.19 -14.39
C LYS A 323 8.84 -19.82 -15.49
N HIS A 324 7.54 -19.90 -15.27
CA HIS A 324 6.56 -20.45 -16.20
C HIS A 324 6.62 -19.77 -17.57
N SER A 325 6.75 -18.43 -17.61
CA SER A 325 6.85 -17.69 -18.87
C SER A 325 7.99 -18.15 -19.79
N MET A 326 9.07 -18.70 -19.21
CA MET A 326 10.26 -19.16 -19.92
C MET A 326 10.25 -20.66 -20.22
N THR A 327 9.35 -21.43 -19.60
CA THR A 327 9.33 -22.90 -19.68
C THR A 327 7.99 -23.47 -20.18
N CYS A 328 6.98 -22.62 -20.37
CA CYS A 328 5.69 -23.05 -20.87
C CYS A 328 5.81 -23.48 -22.34
N ASN A 329 5.30 -24.67 -22.65
CA ASN A 329 5.25 -25.20 -24.02
C ASN A 329 3.90 -24.95 -24.70
N ASP A 330 2.94 -24.36 -23.99
CA ASP A 330 1.62 -24.01 -24.51
C ASP A 330 1.66 -22.59 -25.07
N PHE A 331 1.96 -22.48 -26.37
CA PHE A 331 2.12 -21.20 -27.05
C PHE A 331 0.79 -20.52 -27.36
N ASP A 332 -0.31 -21.28 -27.44
CA ASP A 332 -1.60 -20.79 -27.95
C ASP A 332 -2.51 -20.33 -26.82
N GLU A 333 -2.51 -20.99 -25.65
CA GLU A 333 -3.42 -20.66 -24.54
C GLU A 333 -2.75 -19.90 -23.39
N CYS A 334 -1.42 -19.92 -23.30
CA CYS A 334 -0.71 -19.29 -22.18
C CYS A 334 -0.51 -17.77 -22.37
N LYS A 335 -1.22 -16.97 -21.58
CA LYS A 335 -1.04 -15.51 -21.52
C LYS A 335 0.33 -15.03 -20.98
N TYR A 336 1.15 -15.95 -20.48
CA TYR A 336 2.46 -15.66 -19.88
C TYR A 336 3.64 -15.99 -20.80
N HIS A 337 3.45 -16.26 -22.10
CA HIS A 337 4.57 -16.62 -22.96
C HIS A 337 5.64 -15.50 -23.05
N ALA A 338 6.89 -15.79 -22.69
CA ALA A 338 7.96 -14.81 -22.67
C ALA A 338 8.19 -14.16 -24.05
N THR A 339 8.32 -12.83 -24.04
CA THR A 339 8.74 -12.05 -25.21
C THR A 339 10.23 -11.68 -25.08
N PRO A 340 10.93 -11.33 -26.18
CA PRO A 340 12.30 -10.84 -26.08
C PRO A 340 12.46 -9.61 -25.16
N SER A 341 11.50 -8.69 -25.20
CA SER A 341 11.49 -7.50 -24.33
C SER A 341 11.30 -7.86 -22.86
N PHE A 342 10.44 -8.84 -22.57
CA PHE A 342 10.27 -9.38 -21.23
C PHE A 342 11.57 -10.00 -20.71
N LEU A 343 12.23 -10.86 -21.51
CA LEU A 343 13.47 -11.53 -21.09
C LEU A 343 14.58 -10.53 -20.79
N GLU A 344 14.72 -9.50 -21.63
CA GLU A 344 15.70 -8.44 -21.40
C GLU A 344 15.38 -7.63 -20.13
N ALA A 345 14.12 -7.24 -19.92
CA ALA A 345 13.69 -6.54 -18.71
C ALA A 345 13.90 -7.40 -17.46
N ALA A 346 13.52 -8.67 -17.49
CA ALA A 346 13.69 -9.63 -16.41
C ALA A 346 15.17 -9.80 -16.05
N ARG A 347 16.02 -10.05 -17.06
CA ARG A 347 17.47 -10.21 -16.89
C ARG A 347 18.08 -8.96 -16.29
N THR A 348 17.82 -7.80 -16.89
CA THR A 348 18.41 -6.53 -16.43
C THR A 348 17.99 -6.20 -15.00
N SER A 349 16.73 -6.45 -14.64
CA SER A 349 16.16 -6.19 -13.32
C SER A 349 16.71 -7.13 -12.24
N LEU A 350 16.76 -8.44 -12.52
CA LEU A 350 17.14 -9.46 -11.54
C LEU A 350 18.65 -9.63 -11.39
N GLU A 351 19.45 -9.35 -12.42
CA GLU A 351 20.90 -9.56 -12.37
C GLU A 351 21.58 -8.76 -11.24
N ARG A 352 21.09 -7.56 -10.91
CA ARG A 352 21.61 -6.75 -9.80
C ARG A 352 21.31 -7.34 -8.42
N LEU A 353 20.28 -8.17 -8.34
CA LEU A 353 19.76 -8.74 -7.10
C LEU A 353 20.13 -10.22 -6.93
N ALA A 354 20.63 -10.84 -8.00
CA ALA A 354 20.84 -12.28 -8.08
C ALA A 354 21.70 -12.80 -6.92
N ILE A 355 22.95 -12.35 -6.85
CA ILE A 355 23.91 -12.80 -5.83
C ILE A 355 23.54 -12.37 -4.41
N PRO A 356 23.22 -11.09 -4.12
CA PRO A 356 22.85 -10.69 -2.75
C PRO A 356 21.68 -11.49 -2.20
N THR A 357 20.70 -11.82 -3.05
CA THR A 357 19.52 -12.59 -2.64
C THR A 357 19.84 -14.08 -2.48
N VAL A 358 20.67 -14.68 -3.35
CA VAL A 358 21.13 -16.07 -3.18
C VAL A 358 21.88 -16.23 -1.86
N ILE A 359 22.83 -15.35 -1.55
CA ILE A 359 23.63 -15.41 -0.31
C ILE A 359 22.70 -15.31 0.91
N ALA A 360 21.82 -14.31 0.94
CA ALA A 360 20.88 -14.14 2.04
C ALA A 360 19.98 -15.38 2.21
N LEU A 361 19.41 -15.91 1.13
CA LEU A 361 18.55 -17.10 1.21
C LEU A 361 19.34 -18.35 1.66
N GLN A 362 20.60 -18.50 1.25
CA GLN A 362 21.47 -19.60 1.69
C GLN A 362 21.78 -19.53 3.18
N GLU A 363 22.14 -18.35 3.69
CA GLU A 363 22.41 -18.12 5.12
C GLU A 363 21.19 -18.48 5.98
N GLU A 364 20.00 -18.07 5.54
CA GLU A 364 18.75 -18.39 6.23
C GLU A 364 18.42 -19.89 6.20
N VAL A 365 18.67 -20.59 5.08
CA VAL A 365 18.49 -22.06 4.99
C VAL A 365 19.39 -22.80 5.98
N VAL A 366 20.60 -22.29 6.26
CA VAL A 366 21.51 -22.89 7.25
C VAL A 366 20.95 -22.81 8.67
N VAL A 367 20.18 -21.76 8.99
CA VAL A 367 19.56 -21.56 10.31
C VAL A 367 18.12 -22.08 10.41
N GLY A 368 17.64 -22.82 9.40
CA GLY A 368 16.33 -23.49 9.43
C GLY A 368 15.24 -22.85 8.56
N GLY A 369 15.59 -21.87 7.71
CA GLY A 369 14.69 -21.29 6.72
C GLY A 369 14.24 -22.28 5.63
N GLU A 370 13.14 -21.96 4.97
CA GLU A 370 12.55 -22.75 3.89
C GLU A 370 13.37 -22.72 2.58
N ARG A 371 13.92 -23.88 2.21
CA ARG A 371 14.72 -24.07 0.98
C ARG A 371 13.99 -23.73 -0.32
N LYS A 372 12.66 -23.83 -0.36
CA LYS A 372 11.85 -23.57 -1.56
C LYS A 372 12.09 -22.19 -2.17
N TYR A 373 12.34 -21.17 -1.33
CA TYR A 373 12.60 -19.80 -1.79
C TYR A 373 13.96 -19.68 -2.49
N LEU A 374 15.00 -20.33 -1.95
CA LEU A 374 16.32 -20.42 -2.57
C LEU A 374 16.26 -21.17 -3.90
N ASP A 375 15.56 -22.30 -3.94
CA ASP A 375 15.43 -23.11 -5.14
C ASP A 375 14.70 -22.34 -6.25
N GLN A 376 13.60 -21.67 -5.92
CA GLN A 376 12.84 -20.87 -6.88
C GLN A 376 13.67 -19.71 -7.44
N TRP A 377 14.35 -18.96 -6.58
CA TRP A 377 15.20 -17.85 -6.99
C TRP A 377 16.37 -18.31 -7.89
N THR A 378 17.01 -19.42 -7.53
CA THR A 378 18.11 -20.01 -8.31
C THR A 378 17.65 -20.49 -9.68
N GLN A 379 16.48 -21.10 -9.77
CA GLN A 379 15.90 -21.54 -11.06
C GLN A 379 15.62 -20.36 -11.98
N VAL A 380 15.02 -19.28 -11.47
CA VAL A 380 14.74 -18.07 -12.27
C VAL A 380 16.04 -17.45 -12.81
N ILE A 381 17.07 -17.29 -11.98
CA ILE A 381 18.38 -16.78 -12.38
C ILE A 381 19.00 -17.64 -13.49
N ARG A 382 18.97 -18.97 -13.31
CA ARG A 382 19.52 -19.92 -14.27
C ARG A 382 18.82 -19.82 -15.63
N LEU A 383 17.50 -19.75 -15.65
CA LEU A 383 16.71 -19.63 -16.88
C LEU A 383 16.99 -18.33 -17.63
N LEU A 384 17.28 -17.24 -16.91
CA LEU A 384 17.66 -15.96 -17.50
C LEU A 384 19.12 -15.91 -17.98
N GLY A 385 19.89 -17.00 -17.82
CA GLY A 385 21.31 -17.04 -18.16
C GLY A 385 22.16 -16.07 -17.35
N ILE A 386 21.68 -15.70 -16.15
CA ILE A 386 22.45 -14.88 -15.21
C ILE A 386 23.47 -15.80 -14.54
N THR A 387 24.75 -15.49 -14.73
CA THR A 387 25.86 -16.31 -14.23
C THR A 387 26.84 -15.43 -13.46
N ASP A 388 27.69 -16.05 -12.63
CA ASP A 388 28.79 -15.35 -11.97
C ASP A 388 29.65 -14.56 -12.95
N LYS A 389 29.91 -15.14 -14.13
CA LYS A 389 30.64 -14.48 -15.22
C LYS A 389 29.91 -13.24 -15.75
N SER A 390 28.61 -13.33 -16.05
CA SER A 390 27.85 -12.17 -16.57
C SER A 390 27.78 -11.03 -15.55
N ILE A 391 27.62 -11.38 -14.27
CA ILE A 391 27.58 -10.42 -13.17
C ILE A 391 28.94 -9.75 -12.98
N ARG A 392 30.05 -10.52 -12.99
CA ARG A 392 31.41 -9.99 -12.92
C ARG A 392 31.71 -9.04 -14.06
N GLU A 393 31.30 -9.38 -15.28
CA GLU A 393 31.46 -8.53 -16.46
C GLU A 393 30.76 -7.19 -16.26
N ARG A 394 29.48 -7.21 -15.89
CA ARG A 394 28.72 -5.99 -15.58
C ARG A 394 29.38 -5.16 -14.48
N TYR A 395 29.89 -5.81 -13.43
CA TYR A 395 30.60 -5.10 -12.35
C TYR A 395 31.91 -4.48 -12.83
N ARG A 396 32.62 -5.11 -13.76
CA ARG A 396 33.81 -4.55 -14.38
C ARG A 396 33.47 -3.25 -15.13
N VAL A 397 32.44 -3.29 -15.98
CA VAL A 397 31.93 -2.15 -16.74
C VAL A 397 31.48 -1.01 -15.81
N ASP A 398 30.71 -1.34 -14.76
CA ASP A 398 30.24 -0.37 -13.76
C ASP A 398 31.34 0.10 -12.79
N ARG A 399 32.57 -0.41 -12.93
CA ARG A 399 33.70 -0.23 -12.00
C ARG A 399 33.32 -0.53 -10.54
N LYS A 400 32.52 -1.57 -10.30
CA LYS A 400 32.09 -2.04 -8.97
C LYS A 400 33.00 -3.16 -8.47
N CYS A 401 32.89 -3.48 -7.18
CA CYS A 401 33.64 -4.58 -6.59
C CYS A 401 33.28 -5.92 -7.27
N CYS A 402 34.27 -6.59 -7.86
CA CYS A 402 34.10 -7.85 -8.58
C CYS A 402 33.93 -9.06 -7.64
N ASN A 403 34.29 -8.94 -6.35
CA ASN A 403 34.04 -9.97 -5.37
C ASN A 403 32.53 -10.18 -5.17
N LEU A 404 31.98 -11.30 -5.65
CA LEU A 404 30.55 -11.62 -5.55
C LEU A 404 30.07 -11.76 -4.08
N GLY A 405 30.96 -12.06 -3.13
CA GLY A 405 30.64 -12.09 -1.70
C GLY A 405 30.79 -10.74 -0.96
N CYS A 406 31.05 -9.63 -1.65
CA CYS A 406 31.37 -8.35 -1.00
C CYS A 406 30.22 -7.84 -0.08
N PRO A 407 30.43 -7.74 1.25
CA PRO A 407 29.38 -7.31 2.18
C PRO A 407 28.92 -5.86 1.96
N ALA A 408 29.85 -4.95 1.69
CA ALA A 408 29.54 -3.54 1.41
C ALA A 408 28.61 -3.41 0.19
N ARG A 409 28.84 -4.21 -0.86
CA ARG A 409 27.99 -4.20 -2.06
C ARG A 409 26.65 -4.88 -1.80
N ASN A 410 26.65 -6.03 -1.13
CA ASN A 410 25.44 -6.80 -0.87
C ASN A 410 24.49 -6.09 0.12
N SER A 411 25.02 -5.17 0.94
CA SER A 411 24.26 -4.25 1.79
C SER A 411 23.81 -2.96 1.08
N GLY A 412 24.20 -2.74 -0.19
CA GLY A 412 23.90 -1.51 -0.92
C GLY A 412 24.70 -0.28 -0.48
N SER A 413 25.72 -0.47 0.37
CA SER A 413 26.57 0.62 0.84
C SER A 413 27.54 1.09 -0.25
N PRO A 414 27.80 2.41 -0.37
CA PRO A 414 28.86 2.91 -1.24
C PRO A 414 30.21 2.31 -0.82
N SER A 415 30.97 1.82 -1.79
CA SER A 415 32.35 1.37 -1.53
C SER A 415 33.25 2.59 -1.30
N PRO A 416 33.92 2.72 -0.13
CA PRO A 416 34.61 3.94 0.28
C PRO A 416 35.91 4.20 -0.48
N LYS A 417 36.53 3.18 -1.06
CA LYS A 417 37.70 3.28 -1.95
C LYS A 417 37.74 2.02 -2.81
N LYS A 418 38.19 2.12 -4.05
CA LYS A 418 38.32 0.95 -4.94
C LYS A 418 39.79 0.74 -5.28
N SER A 419 40.32 -0.43 -4.97
CA SER A 419 41.62 -0.90 -5.45
C SER A 419 41.44 -1.68 -6.74
N THR A 420 42.21 -1.32 -7.77
CA THR A 420 42.26 -2.07 -9.03
C THR A 420 43.23 -3.24 -8.87
N CYS A 421 42.96 -4.38 -9.49
CA CYS A 421 43.96 -5.45 -9.60
C CYS A 421 45.20 -4.91 -10.34
N MET A 422 46.38 -5.09 -9.76
CA MET A 422 47.62 -4.51 -10.30
C MET A 422 48.07 -5.15 -11.62
N GLU A 423 47.66 -6.40 -11.85
CA GLU A 423 48.06 -7.19 -13.01
C GLU A 423 47.14 -6.89 -14.19
N CYS A 424 45.86 -7.27 -14.13
CA CYS A 424 44.95 -7.05 -15.26
C CYS A 424 44.41 -5.62 -15.38
N ARG A 425 44.55 -4.78 -14.34
CA ARG A 425 44.06 -3.38 -14.26
C ARG A 425 42.58 -3.16 -14.60
N SER A 426 41.82 -4.23 -14.74
CA SER A 426 40.47 -4.20 -15.28
C SER A 426 39.41 -4.45 -14.22
N VAL A 427 39.73 -5.19 -13.14
CA VAL A 427 38.79 -5.48 -12.04
C VAL A 427 39.03 -4.58 -10.83
N PHE A 428 37.96 -4.31 -10.09
CA PHE A 428 37.96 -3.42 -8.93
C PHE A 428 37.52 -4.18 -7.68
N TYR A 429 38.09 -3.80 -6.53
CA TYR A 429 37.74 -4.35 -5.21
C TYR A 429 37.57 -3.22 -4.20
N CYS A 430 36.70 -3.40 -3.19
CA CYS A 430 36.55 -2.42 -2.10
C CYS A 430 37.83 -2.30 -1.26
N ASP A 431 38.53 -3.42 -1.08
CA ASP A 431 39.73 -3.54 -0.25
C ASP A 431 40.49 -4.82 -0.63
N TYR A 432 41.66 -4.99 -0.01
CA TYR A 432 42.49 -6.19 -0.16
C TYR A 432 41.77 -7.46 0.32
N ALA A 433 40.87 -7.38 1.31
CA ALA A 433 40.12 -8.54 1.79
C ALA A 433 39.19 -9.08 0.70
N CYS A 434 38.47 -8.20 -0.01
CA CYS A 434 37.63 -8.56 -1.14
C CYS A 434 38.44 -9.17 -2.29
N GLN A 435 39.61 -8.60 -2.60
CA GLN A 435 40.50 -9.18 -3.62
C GLN A 435 40.96 -10.58 -3.21
N LYS A 436 41.43 -10.74 -1.97
CA LYS A 436 41.93 -12.02 -1.46
C LYS A 436 40.86 -13.10 -1.46
N SER A 437 39.63 -12.78 -1.03
CA SER A 437 38.52 -13.75 -1.04
C SER A 437 38.09 -14.13 -2.45
N ASP A 438 38.20 -13.20 -3.40
CA ASP A 438 37.82 -13.44 -4.79
C ASP A 438 38.93 -14.10 -5.63
N TRP A 439 40.16 -14.12 -5.13
CA TRP A 439 41.35 -14.49 -5.90
C TRP A 439 41.24 -15.87 -6.56
N ILE A 440 40.63 -16.85 -5.89
CA ILE A 440 40.46 -18.20 -6.44
C ILE A 440 39.67 -18.15 -7.75
N ASN A 441 38.62 -17.34 -7.81
CA ASN A 441 37.80 -17.18 -9.01
C ASN A 441 38.47 -16.24 -10.02
N HIS A 442 39.06 -15.15 -9.55
CA HIS A 442 39.68 -14.14 -10.41
C HIS A 442 40.95 -14.63 -11.10
N LYS A 443 41.75 -15.49 -10.46
CA LYS A 443 43.06 -15.93 -10.97
C LYS A 443 42.97 -16.47 -12.40
N ALA A 444 41.96 -17.28 -12.71
CA ALA A 444 41.76 -17.83 -14.05
C ALA A 444 41.42 -16.75 -15.10
N GLU A 445 40.76 -15.68 -14.70
CA GLU A 445 40.37 -14.58 -15.58
C GLU A 445 41.44 -13.47 -15.66
N CYS A 446 42.31 -13.35 -14.65
CA CYS A 446 43.28 -12.28 -14.51
C CYS A 446 44.28 -12.26 -15.67
N GLU A 447 44.84 -13.42 -16.01
CA GLU A 447 45.82 -13.56 -17.09
C GLU A 447 45.23 -13.21 -18.46
N MET A 448 44.02 -13.74 -18.76
CA MET A 448 43.32 -13.41 -20.01
C MET A 448 43.06 -11.91 -20.13
N LEU A 449 42.60 -11.27 -19.05
CA LEU A 449 42.30 -9.83 -19.05
C LEU A 449 43.57 -8.97 -19.15
N ALA A 450 44.69 -9.42 -18.59
CA ALA A 450 45.97 -8.72 -18.71
C ALA A 450 46.45 -8.69 -20.16
N GLN A 451 46.34 -9.81 -20.88
CA GLN A 451 46.71 -9.90 -22.29
C GLN A 451 45.85 -8.99 -23.16
N THR A 452 44.54 -8.94 -22.94
CA THR A 452 43.63 -8.06 -23.72
C THR A 452 43.96 -6.56 -23.54
N GLN A 453 44.49 -6.15 -22.38
CA GLN A 453 44.90 -4.75 -22.15
C GLN A 453 46.18 -4.37 -22.90
N GLU A 454 47.04 -5.33 -23.24
CA GLU A 454 48.27 -5.09 -24.00
C GLU A 454 48.01 -4.93 -25.50
N GLU A 455 46.93 -5.54 -26.00
CA GLU A 455 46.53 -5.49 -27.41
C GLU A 455 45.78 -4.21 -27.80
N ASP A 456 45.23 -3.47 -26.82
CA ASP A 456 44.48 -2.23 -27.02
C ASP A 456 45.05 -1.07 -26.15
N PRO A 457 46.31 -0.64 -26.41
CA PRO A 457 46.91 0.45 -25.67
C PRO A 457 46.19 1.77 -25.99
N ALA A 458 45.47 2.28 -24.98
CA ALA A 458 44.68 3.50 -25.01
C ALA A 458 45.42 4.76 -25.47
#